data_AF-A0A496LDL8-F1
#
_entry.id   AF-A0A496LDL8-F1
#
_cell.length_a   1.000
_cell.length_b   1.000
_cell.length_c   1.000
_cell.angle_alpha   90.00
_cell.angle_beta   90.00
_cell.angle_gamma   90.00
#
_symmetry.space_group_name_H-M   'P 1'
#
loop_
_entity.id
_entity.type
_entity.pdbx_description
1 polymer ?
#
loop_
_entity_poly.entity_id
_entity_poly.type
_entity_poly.pdbx_seq_one_letter_code
_entity_poly.pdbx_strand_id
1 'polypeptide(L)' 'VKYANKVPALTSISKEDRIKALQSYKDGSNNNFGMGKVMHLHAKNLSDEDMAAVSEYIESLK' A
#
# COMPACT_ATOMS: atom_id res chain seq x y z
N VAL A 1 -2.93 -0.95 -15.25
CA VAL A 1 -3.68 0.31 -15.52
C VAL A 1 -3.38 1.29 -14.39
N LYS A 2 -2.96 2.53 -14.69
CA LYS A 2 -2.70 3.58 -13.68
C LYS A 2 -3.99 4.37 -13.41
N TYR A 3 -4.39 4.59 -12.16
CA TYR A 3 -5.55 5.44 -11.87
C TYR A 3 -5.20 6.91 -12.18
N ALA A 4 -5.98 7.53 -13.07
CA ALA A 4 -5.79 8.90 -13.54
C ALA A 4 -4.35 9.22 -14.01
N ASN A 5 -3.59 8.23 -14.48
CA ASN A 5 -2.14 8.31 -14.77
C ASN A 5 -1.24 8.76 -13.60
N LYS A 6 -1.78 8.86 -12.38
CA LYS A 6 -1.07 9.38 -11.20
C LYS A 6 -0.75 8.29 -10.19
N VAL A 7 -1.59 7.26 -10.08
CA VAL A 7 -1.37 6.16 -9.13
C VAL A 7 -0.94 4.91 -9.90
N PRO A 8 0.26 4.36 -9.65
CA PRO A 8 0.70 3.12 -10.27
C PRO A 8 -0.19 1.94 -9.85
N ALA A 9 -0.31 0.92 -10.71
CA ALA A 9 -0.98 -0.31 -10.33
C ALA A 9 -0.15 -1.01 -9.24
N LEU A 10 -0.81 -1.61 -8.23
CA LEU A 10 -0.09 -2.27 -7.14
C LEU A 10 0.77 -3.46 -7.62
N THR A 11 0.36 -4.13 -8.70
CA THR A 11 1.13 -5.19 -9.36
C THR A 11 2.37 -4.69 -10.11
N SER A 12 2.49 -3.38 -10.31
CA SER A 12 3.67 -2.74 -10.93
C SER A 12 4.67 -2.15 -9.93
N ILE A 13 4.41 -2.33 -8.63
CA ILE A 13 5.25 -1.87 -7.52
C ILE A 13 5.86 -3.10 -6.85
N SER A 14 7.13 -3.02 -6.45
CA SER A 14 7.79 -4.12 -5.76
C SER A 14 7.09 -4.48 -4.44
N LYS A 15 7.17 -5.75 -4.04
CA LYS A 15 6.64 -6.19 -2.72
C LYS A 15 7.20 -5.35 -1.57
N GLU A 16 8.50 -5.03 -1.60
CA GLU A 16 9.16 -4.23 -0.57
C GLU A 16 8.60 -2.81 -0.50
N ASP A 17 8.39 -2.16 -1.65
CA ASP A 17 7.84 -0.80 -1.69
C ASP A 17 6.36 -0.78 -1.27
N ARG A 18 5.59 -1.84 -1.56
CA ARG A 18 4.21 -1.97 -1.03
C ARG A 18 4.21 -2.07 0.50
N ILE A 19 5.10 -2.85 1.09
CA ILE A 19 5.21 -2.97 2.55
C ILE A 19 5.61 -1.62 3.17
N LYS A 20 6.62 -0.93 2.61
CA LYS A 20 7.00 0.43 3.06
C LYS A 20 5.85 1.43 2.95
N ALA A 21 5.07 1.34 1.87
CA ALA A 21 3.88 2.17 1.71
C ALA A 21 2.83 1.88 2.78
N LEU A 22 2.57 0.60 3.09
CA LEU A 22 1.62 0.21 4.15
C LEU A 22 2.09 0.66 5.54
N GLN A 23 3.38 0.52 5.86
CA GLN A 23 3.96 1.00 7.10
C GLN A 23 3.82 2.53 7.24
N SER A 24 4.09 3.26 6.17
CA SER A 24 3.94 4.72 6.15
C SER A 24 2.47 5.19 6.10
N TYR A 25 1.52 4.35 5.69
CA TYR A 25 0.11 4.61 5.92
C TYR A 25 -0.29 4.31 7.38
N LYS A 26 0.25 3.25 7.97
CA LYS A 26 0.02 2.87 9.37
C LYS A 26 0.50 3.95 10.34
N ASP A 27 1.67 4.55 10.10
CA ASP A 27 2.17 5.68 10.91
C ASP A 27 1.51 7.03 10.57
N GLY A 28 0.80 7.11 9.44
CA GLY A 28 0.08 8.31 9.00
C GLY A 28 0.92 9.33 8.23
N SER A 29 2.17 9.02 7.88
CA SER A 29 3.10 9.91 7.18
C SER A 29 2.88 9.96 5.66
N ASN A 30 2.33 8.90 5.06
CA ASN A 30 2.18 8.80 3.61
C ASN A 30 0.89 9.46 3.12
N ASN A 31 1.04 10.51 2.30
CA ASN A 31 -0.06 11.19 1.61
C ASN A 31 0.24 11.46 0.13
N ASN A 32 1.10 10.65 -0.51
CA ASN A 32 1.62 10.90 -1.86
C ASN A 32 0.53 11.06 -2.94
N PHE A 33 -0.68 10.54 -2.69
CA PHE A 33 -1.81 10.60 -3.62
C PHE A 33 -3.05 11.28 -3.02
N GLY A 34 -2.92 12.05 -1.94
CA GLY A 34 -4.02 12.80 -1.32
C GLY A 34 -5.03 11.96 -0.52
N MET A 35 -4.84 10.64 -0.48
CA MET A 35 -5.72 9.69 0.23
C MET A 35 -5.07 9.11 1.50
N GLY A 36 -4.01 9.74 2.02
CA GLY A 36 -3.24 9.23 3.17
C GLY A 36 -4.09 8.99 4.42
N LYS A 37 -5.01 9.92 4.74
CA LYS A 37 -5.92 9.77 5.89
C LYS A 37 -6.87 8.58 5.75
N VAL A 38 -7.35 8.30 4.54
CA VAL A 38 -8.23 7.16 4.27
C VAL A 38 -7.44 5.86 4.38
N MET A 39 -6.25 5.81 3.77
CA MET A 39 -5.38 4.64 3.85
C MET A 39 -4.90 4.36 5.28
N HIS A 40 -4.65 5.39 6.09
CA HIS A 40 -4.32 5.24 7.50
C HIS A 40 -5.42 4.51 8.28
N LEU A 41 -6.71 4.78 8.01
CA LEU A 41 -7.81 4.08 8.66
C LEU A 41 -7.82 2.57 8.36
N HIS A 42 -7.33 2.17 7.18
CA HIS A 42 -7.20 0.77 6.80
C HIS A 42 -5.90 0.14 7.33
N ALA A 43 -4.79 0.89 7.34
CA ALA A 43 -3.47 0.38 7.69
C ALA A 43 -3.18 0.36 9.21
N LYS A 44 -3.83 1.23 9.99
CA LYS A 44 -3.53 1.42 11.43
C LYS A 44 -3.59 0.14 12.28
N ASN A 45 -4.40 -0.83 11.87
CA ASN A 45 -4.62 -2.07 12.60
C ASN A 45 -3.91 -3.29 11.98
N LEU A 46 -3.17 -3.12 10.88
CA LEU A 46 -2.45 -4.22 10.24
C LEU A 46 -1.20 -4.57 11.04
N SER A 47 -0.97 -5.86 11.31
CA SER A 47 0.33 -6.32 11.80
C SER A 47 1.38 -6.31 10.66
N ASP A 48 2.64 -6.57 11.00
CA ASP A 48 3.68 -6.70 9.98
C ASP A 48 3.46 -7.93 9.10
N GLU A 49 2.93 -9.01 9.69
CA GLU A 49 2.49 -10.21 8.98
C GLU A 49 1.32 -9.92 8.03
N ASP A 50 0.33 -9.14 8.45
CA ASP A 50 -0.79 -8.74 7.58
C ASP A 50 -0.29 -7.94 6.37
N MET A 51 0.63 -6.98 6.58
CA MET A 51 1.20 -6.17 5.50
C MET A 51 2.02 -7.03 4.53
N ALA A 52 2.74 -8.03 5.03
CA ALA A 52 3.46 -9.00 4.21
C ALA A 52 2.50 -9.90 3.42
N ALA A 53 1.43 -10.40 4.05
CA ALA A 53 0.43 -11.27 3.42
C ALA A 53 -0.35 -10.56 2.31
N VAL A 54 -0.79 -9.32 2.55
CA VAL A 54 -1.43 -8.48 1.52
C VAL A 54 -0.48 -8.26 0.35
N SER A 55 0.78 -7.95 0.63
CA SER A 55 1.78 -7.70 -0.41
C SER A 55 2.13 -8.98 -1.18
N GLU A 56 2.14 -10.15 -0.53
CA GLU A 56 2.31 -11.45 -1.20
C GLU A 56 1.12 -11.75 -2.11
N TYR A 57 -0.10 -11.54 -1.63
CA TYR A 57 -1.31 -11.73 -2.42
C TYR A 57 -1.29 -10.87 -3.69
N ILE A 58 -0.95 -9.58 -3.58
CA ILE A 58 -0.87 -8.69 -4.74
C ILE A 58 0.17 -9.18 -5.76
N GLU A 59 1.29 -9.77 -5.31
CA GLU A 59 2.30 -10.35 -6.21
C GLU A 59 1.74 -11.53 -7.04
N SER A 60 0.78 -12.27 -6.47
CA SER A 60 0.12 -13.39 -7.14
C SER A 60 -0.95 -12.95 -8.16
N LEU A 61 -1.43 -11.71 -8.09
CA LEU A 61 -2.44 -11.17 -9.00
C LEU A 61 -1.78 -10.79 -10.34
N LYS A 62 -1.85 -11.69 -11.32
CA LYS A 62 -1.42 -11.43 -12.69
C LYS A 62 -2.51 -10.78 -13.53
#